data_AF-A0AAR2J715-F1
#
_entry.id   AF-A0AAR2J715-F1
#
_cell.length_a   1.000
_cell.length_b   1.000
_cell.length_c   1.000
_cell.angle_alpha   90.00
_cell.angle_beta   90.00
_cell.angle_gamma   90.00
#
_symmetry.space_group_name_H-M   'P 1'
#
loop_
_entity.id
_entity.type
_entity.pdbx_description
1 polymer ?
#
loop_
_entity_poly.entity_id
_entity_poly.type
_entity_poly.pdbx_seq_one_letter_code
_entity_poly.pdbx_strand_id
1 'polypeptide(L)'
;MAATVFPLLCHQDNLCFSLPAYETCEPAKGDPQHPPYYSHFVQVIHSTLKVHEPLGSLQPSNGAFEVTVYNGTDNTKIPFIMKSTDTIGKLKKAYIKKRPHMIGSLNLVFNGKPVQAEKTLGELGVKTGATFITFQRCIGG
;
A
#
# COMPACT_ATOMS: atom_id res chain seq x y z
N MET A 1 30.85 -7.78 -19.09
CA MET A 1 29.56 -7.60 -19.79
C MET A 1 28.47 -7.60 -18.74
N ALA A 2 28.03 -6.43 -18.29
CA ALA A 2 27.00 -6.30 -17.27
C ALA A 2 25.67 -5.95 -17.94
N ALA A 3 24.66 -6.78 -17.70
CA ALA A 3 23.28 -6.56 -18.10
C ALA A 3 22.64 -5.49 -17.20
N THR A 4 21.79 -4.64 -17.78
CA THR A 4 20.85 -3.85 -16.98
C THR A 4 19.47 -4.00 -17.60
N VAL A 5 18.69 -4.87 -16.94
CA VAL A 5 17.27 -5.11 -17.20
C VAL A 5 16.51 -3.99 -16.50
N PHE A 6 15.74 -3.22 -17.25
CA PHE A 6 14.78 -2.25 -16.69
C PHE A 6 13.43 -2.96 -16.46
N PRO A 7 12.75 -2.72 -15.32
CA PRO A 7 11.40 -3.21 -15.12
C PRO A 7 10.41 -2.32 -15.89
N LEU A 8 9.75 -2.89 -16.91
CA LEU A 8 8.52 -2.36 -17.48
C LEU A 8 7.40 -2.51 -16.44
N LEU A 9 6.82 -1.39 -16.01
CA LEU A 9 5.51 -1.38 -15.35
C LEU A 9 4.47 -0.98 -16.41
N CYS A 10 3.80 -1.99 -16.96
CA CYS A 10 2.58 -1.79 -17.74
C CYS A 10 1.43 -1.46 -16.78
N HIS A 11 0.77 -0.32 -16.98
CA HIS A 11 -0.59 -0.08 -16.50
C HIS A 11 -1.50 0.21 -17.69
N GLN A 12 -2.74 -0.24 -17.55
CA GLN A 12 -3.69 -0.60 -18.58
C GLN A 12 -4.34 0.62 -19.28
N ASP A 13 -3.58 1.44 -20.00
CA ASP A 13 -4.12 2.35 -21.02
C ASP A 13 -3.02 2.64 -22.04
N ASN A 14 -3.35 2.48 -23.32
CA ASN A 14 -2.43 2.40 -24.46
C ASN A 14 -1.80 3.77 -24.81
N LEU A 15 -1.00 4.33 -23.91
CA LEU A 15 -0.22 5.55 -24.12
C LEU A 15 1.23 5.33 -23.67
N CYS A 16 2.10 5.01 -24.62
CA CYS A 16 3.54 5.06 -24.42
C CYS A 16 3.96 6.51 -24.13
N PHE A 17 4.27 6.83 -22.88
CA PHE A 17 5.08 8.00 -22.58
C PHE A 17 6.55 7.60 -22.61
N SER A 18 7.25 8.03 -23.66
CA SER A 18 8.72 8.01 -23.68
C SER A 18 9.22 8.98 -22.61
N LEU A 19 9.80 8.46 -21.53
CA LEU A 19 10.60 9.28 -20.62
C LEU A 19 11.82 9.77 -21.41
N PRO A 20 12.10 11.09 -21.48
CA PRO A 20 13.35 11.55 -22.04
C PRO A 20 14.49 11.01 -21.18
N ALA A 21 15.54 10.53 -21.85
CA ALA A 21 16.75 10.01 -21.21
C ALA A 21 17.25 11.01 -20.15
N TYR A 22 17.71 10.49 -19.01
CA TYR A 22 18.41 11.29 -18.03
C TYR A 22 19.70 11.80 -18.70
N GLU A 23 19.70 13.06 -19.13
CA GLU A 23 20.92 13.70 -19.56
C GLU A 23 21.65 14.17 -18.31
N THR A 24 22.89 13.70 -18.18
CA THR A 24 23.83 14.02 -17.11
C THR A 24 23.96 15.54 -16.96
N CYS A 25 23.59 16.10 -15.80
CA CYS A 25 23.76 17.52 -15.54
C CYS A 25 25.24 17.85 -15.32
N GLU A 26 25.93 18.32 -16.36
CA GLU A 26 27.18 19.07 -16.20
C GLU A 26 26.87 20.51 -15.73
N PRO A 27 27.59 21.07 -14.75
CA PRO A 27 27.30 22.42 -14.26
C PRO A 27 27.91 23.46 -15.22
N ALA A 28 27.09 23.98 -16.14
CA ALA A 28 27.47 25.17 -16.91
C ALA A 28 27.40 26.41 -16.01
N LYS A 29 28.57 27.05 -15.81
CA LYS A 29 28.73 28.31 -15.09
C LYS A 29 28.17 29.46 -15.95
N GLY A 30 26.95 29.91 -15.66
CA GLY A 30 26.30 31.06 -16.31
C GLY A 30 25.01 31.48 -15.57
N ASP A 31 24.71 32.78 -15.57
CA ASP A 31 23.65 33.49 -14.81
C ASP A 31 22.27 32.79 -14.69
N PRO A 32 21.48 33.08 -13.63
CA PRO A 32 20.23 32.39 -13.34
C PRO A 32 19.14 32.75 -14.36
N GLN A 33 19.09 32.01 -15.46
CA GLN A 33 17.91 31.97 -16.30
C GLN A 33 16.78 31.27 -15.55
N HIS A 34 15.65 31.95 -15.46
CA HIS A 34 14.39 31.38 -14.98
C HIS A 34 14.16 30.03 -15.66
N PRO A 35 13.85 28.95 -14.92
CA PRO A 35 13.55 27.66 -15.53
C PRO A 35 12.38 27.85 -16.53
N PRO A 36 12.42 27.20 -17.70
CA PRO A 36 11.39 27.34 -18.71
C PRO A 36 10.02 27.00 -18.11
N TYR A 37 9.08 27.94 -18.25
CA TYR A 37 7.70 27.78 -17.79
C TYR A 37 7.02 26.69 -18.62
N TYR A 38 6.97 25.47 -18.08
CA TYR A 38 6.26 24.35 -18.70
C TYR A 38 4.75 24.49 -18.48
N SER A 39 4.04 25.04 -19.46
CA SER A 39 2.57 25.21 -19.45
C SER A 39 1.79 23.88 -19.44
N HIS A 40 2.45 22.74 -19.68
CA HIS A 40 1.83 21.42 -19.66
C HIS A 40 1.58 20.87 -18.25
N PHE A 41 2.15 21.49 -17.21
CA PHE A 41 1.87 21.16 -15.81
C PHE A 41 0.84 22.10 -15.16
N VAL A 42 0.12 22.92 -15.92
CA VAL A 42 -0.91 23.80 -15.34
C VAL A 42 -2.10 22.99 -14.79
N GLN A 43 -2.24 21.72 -15.18
CA GLN A 43 -3.24 20.79 -14.66
C GLN A 43 -2.61 19.67 -13.80
N VAL A 44 -1.77 20.02 -12.83
CA VAL A 44 -1.43 19.05 -11.77
C VAL A 44 -2.64 18.86 -10.86
N ILE A 45 -3.22 17.66 -10.87
CA ILE A 45 -4.20 17.26 -9.86
C ILE A 45 -3.43 16.99 -8.56
N HIS A 46 -3.52 17.93 -7.61
CA HIS A 46 -2.99 17.72 -6.26
C HIS A 46 -3.95 16.83 -5.45
N SER A 47 -3.60 15.56 -5.27
CA SER A 47 -4.32 14.67 -4.36
C SER A 47 -3.88 14.95 -2.92
N THR A 48 -4.80 15.45 -2.09
CA THR A 48 -4.54 15.67 -0.65
C THR A 48 -5.05 14.48 0.15
N LEU A 49 -4.13 13.73 0.78
CA LEU A 49 -4.49 12.66 1.71
C LEU A 49 -4.94 13.28 3.05
N LYS A 50 -6.23 13.22 3.34
CA LYS A 50 -6.75 13.62 4.67
C LYS A 50 -6.63 12.44 5.63
N VAL A 51 -5.92 12.63 6.73
CA VAL A 51 -5.87 11.68 7.83
C VAL A 51 -7.23 11.71 8.53
N HIS A 52 -7.90 10.56 8.62
CA HIS A 52 -9.15 10.41 9.35
C HIS A 52 -8.84 9.95 10.77
N GLU A 53 -9.31 10.69 11.78
CA GLU A 53 -9.21 10.30 13.19
C GLU A 53 -10.22 9.18 13.49
N PRO A 54 -9.84 8.09 14.18
CA PRO A 54 -10.76 6.99 14.43
C PRO A 54 -11.84 7.39 15.45
N LEU A 55 -13.11 7.27 15.07
CA LEU A 55 -14.23 7.33 16.01
C LEU A 55 -14.11 6.17 17.02
N GLY A 56 -14.00 6.51 18.30
CA GLY A 56 -14.35 5.69 19.47
C GLY A 56 -14.14 4.18 19.35
N SER A 57 -12.93 3.70 19.64
CA SER A 57 -12.64 2.28 19.79
C SER A 57 -13.32 1.75 21.06
N LEU A 58 -14.38 0.95 20.90
CA LEU A 58 -14.92 0.10 21.95
C LEU A 58 -13.83 -0.91 22.34
N GLN A 59 -13.03 -0.60 23.36
CA GLN A 59 -12.06 -1.56 23.89
C GLN A 59 -12.80 -2.72 24.56
N PRO A 60 -12.66 -3.97 24.06
CA PRO A 60 -13.06 -5.14 24.81
C PRO A 60 -12.19 -5.25 26.08
N SER A 61 -12.82 -5.39 27.24
CA SER A 61 -12.20 -5.48 28.58
C SER A 61 -11.21 -6.64 28.80
N ASN A 62 -10.91 -7.42 27.76
CA ASN A 62 -10.30 -8.75 27.85
C ASN A 62 -8.93 -8.82 27.17
N GLY A 63 -8.28 -7.67 26.95
CA GLY A 63 -7.00 -7.57 26.23
C GLY A 63 -7.10 -7.85 24.72
N ALA A 64 -8.32 -7.97 24.19
CA ALA A 64 -8.56 -7.95 22.75
C ALA A 64 -8.67 -6.51 22.25
N PHE A 65 -8.36 -6.28 20.99
CA PHE A 65 -8.44 -4.97 20.35
C PHE A 65 -8.94 -5.11 18.91
N GLU A 66 -9.40 -4.00 18.35
CA GLU A 66 -9.90 -3.97 16.99
C GLU A 66 -8.75 -3.80 15.99
N VAL A 67 -8.76 -4.64 14.96
CA VAL A 67 -7.95 -4.50 13.74
C VAL A 67 -8.86 -4.49 12.53
N THR A 68 -8.52 -3.66 11.54
CA THR A 68 -9.29 -3.55 10.30
C THR A 68 -8.50 -4.15 9.15
N VAL A 69 -9.18 -4.89 8.26
CA VAL A 69 -8.62 -5.27 6.96
C VAL A 69 -9.28 -4.43 5.88
N TYR A 70 -8.47 -3.67 5.15
CA TYR A 70 -8.85 -2.87 3.99
C TYR A 70 -8.53 -3.63 2.71
N ASN A 71 -9.52 -3.77 1.83
CA ASN A 71 -9.32 -4.27 0.48
C ASN A 71 -9.34 -3.11 -0.52
N GLY A 72 -8.20 -2.90 -1.20
CA GLY A 72 -8.06 -1.85 -2.20
C GLY A 72 -8.79 -2.10 -3.51
N THR A 73 -9.24 -3.33 -3.79
CA THR A 73 -9.98 -3.66 -5.02
C THR A 73 -11.43 -3.22 -4.95
N ASP A 74 -12.09 -3.41 -3.81
CA ASP A 74 -13.52 -3.08 -3.61
C ASP A 74 -13.72 -1.93 -2.61
N ASN A 75 -12.64 -1.31 -2.14
CA ASN A 75 -12.61 -0.26 -1.11
C ASN A 75 -13.29 -0.65 0.21
N THR A 76 -13.40 -1.94 0.53
CA THR A 76 -14.07 -2.40 1.75
C THR A 76 -13.15 -2.40 2.96
N LYS A 77 -13.70 -2.02 4.13
CA LYS A 77 -13.04 -2.09 5.44
C LYS A 77 -13.82 -3.03 6.34
N ILE A 78 -13.17 -4.07 6.86
CA ILE A 78 -13.81 -5.05 7.72
C ILE A 78 -13.08 -5.10 9.06
N PRO A 79 -13.73 -4.73 10.18
CA PRO A 79 -13.14 -4.84 11.51
C PRO A 79 -13.19 -6.29 12.04
N PHE A 80 -12.20 -6.61 12.86
CA PHE A 80 -12.03 -7.87 13.58
C PHE A 80 -11.54 -7.58 15.00
N ILE A 81 -12.13 -8.26 15.98
CA ILE A 81 -11.66 -8.23 17.36
C ILE A 81 -10.66 -9.36 17.56
N MET A 82 -9.42 -9.04 17.90
CA MET A 82 -8.31 -10.00 18.01
C MET A 82 -7.45 -9.73 19.24
N LYS A 83 -6.68 -10.73 19.67
CA LYS A 83 -5.70 -10.59 20.76
C LYS A 83 -4.29 -10.37 20.21
N SER A 84 -3.40 -9.78 21.00
CA SER A 84 -1.99 -9.62 20.62
C SER A 84 -1.29 -10.96 20.34
N THR A 85 -1.73 -12.02 21.02
CA THR A 85 -1.23 -13.39 20.85
C THR A 85 -1.77 -14.09 19.59
N ASP A 86 -2.80 -13.53 18.95
CA ASP A 86 -3.35 -14.12 17.73
C ASP A 86 -2.40 -13.93 16.55
N THR A 87 -2.36 -14.91 15.66
CA THR A 87 -1.52 -14.89 14.47
C THR A 87 -2.20 -14.20 13.28
N ILE A 88 -1.39 -13.71 12.35
CA ILE A 88 -1.88 -13.22 11.05
C ILE A 88 -2.63 -14.31 10.29
N GLY A 89 -2.24 -15.57 10.42
CA GLY A 89 -2.96 -16.71 9.85
C GLY A 89 -4.40 -16.81 10.36
N LYS A 90 -4.63 -16.53 11.65
CA LYS A 90 -5.98 -16.47 12.23
C LYS A 90 -6.79 -15.31 11.66
N LEU A 91 -6.17 -14.13 11.51
CA LEU A 91 -6.81 -12.97 10.86
C LEU A 91 -7.21 -13.29 9.42
N LYS A 92 -6.30 -13.87 8.63
CA LYS A 92 -6.57 -14.29 7.24
C LYS A 92 -7.74 -15.27 7.15
N LYS A 93 -7.77 -16.29 8.01
CA LYS A 93 -8.88 -17.26 8.08
C LYS A 93 -10.21 -16.58 8.41
N ALA A 94 -10.22 -15.67 9.40
CA ALA A 94 -11.41 -14.92 9.77
C ALA A 94 -11.90 -14.02 8.61
N TYR A 95 -10.98 -13.43 7.86
CA TYR A 95 -11.29 -12.63 6.69
C TYR A 95 -11.91 -13.45 5.57
N ILE A 96 -11.28 -14.57 5.19
CA ILE A 96 -11.80 -15.48 4.15
C ILE A 96 -13.19 -16.01 4.54
N LYS A 97 -13.44 -16.31 5.83
CA LYS A 97 -14.77 -16.71 6.31
C LYS A 97 -15.83 -15.63 6.07
N LYS A 98 -15.49 -14.35 6.21
CA LYS A 98 -16.40 -13.23 5.90
C LYS A 98 -16.49 -12.93 4.39
N ARG A 99 -15.45 -13.25 3.62
CA ARG A 99 -15.32 -12.96 2.18
C ARG A 99 -14.83 -14.20 1.42
N PRO A 100 -15.69 -15.23 1.24
CA PRO A 100 -15.29 -16.49 0.60
C PRO A 100 -15.00 -16.33 -0.90
N HIS A 101 -15.51 -15.25 -1.52
CA HIS A 101 -15.33 -14.97 -2.95
C HIS A 101 -13.92 -14.49 -3.33
N MET A 102 -13.02 -14.27 -2.35
CA MET A 102 -11.62 -13.99 -2.64
C MET A 102 -10.91 -15.26 -3.09
N ILE A 103 -10.79 -15.41 -4.41
CA ILE A 103 -10.07 -16.51 -5.04
C ILE A 103 -8.57 -16.18 -5.04
N GLY A 104 -7.78 -16.90 -4.24
CA GLY A 104 -6.31 -16.79 -4.25
C GLY A 104 -5.65 -16.71 -2.87
N SER A 105 -4.33 -16.55 -2.87
CA SER A 105 -3.58 -16.33 -1.63
C SER A 105 -3.85 -14.92 -1.08
N LEU A 106 -4.49 -14.82 0.08
CA LEU A 106 -4.69 -13.55 0.76
C LEU A 106 -3.34 -13.02 1.26
N ASN A 107 -2.81 -12.03 0.56
CA ASN A 107 -1.59 -11.33 0.97
C ASN A 107 -1.97 -10.04 1.70
N LEU A 108 -1.35 -9.83 2.86
CA LEU A 108 -1.60 -8.68 3.73
C LEU A 108 -0.32 -7.88 3.90
N VAL A 109 -0.46 -6.56 3.94
CA VAL A 109 0.59 -5.58 4.26
C VAL A 109 0.21 -4.86 5.55
N PHE A 110 1.20 -4.64 6.40
CA PHE A 110 1.12 -3.79 7.58
C PHE A 110 2.34 -2.88 7.62
N ASN A 111 2.13 -1.57 7.86
CA ASN A 111 3.20 -0.55 7.82
C ASN A 111 4.06 -0.62 6.55
N GLY A 112 3.43 -0.84 5.40
CA GLY A 112 4.11 -0.95 4.10
C GLY A 112 4.89 -2.26 3.88
N LYS A 113 4.91 -3.19 4.85
CA LYS A 113 5.62 -4.46 4.75
C LYS A 113 4.67 -5.66 4.63
N PRO A 114 4.93 -6.64 3.74
CA PRO A 114 4.18 -7.88 3.70
C PRO A 114 4.32 -8.65 5.03
N VAL A 115 3.22 -9.22 5.51
CA VAL A 115 3.20 -9.98 6.77
C VAL A 115 2.99 -11.48 6.53
N GLN A 116 3.78 -12.28 7.25
CA GLN A 116 3.72 -13.75 7.23
C GLN A 116 2.62 -14.27 8.16
N ALA A 117 2.10 -15.47 7.89
CA ALA A 117 0.92 -15.99 8.59
C ALA A 117 1.24 -16.46 10.04
N GLU A 118 2.49 -16.80 10.30
CA GLU A 118 2.98 -17.37 11.54
C GLU A 118 3.21 -16.30 12.61
N LYS A 119 3.42 -15.05 12.18
CA LYS A 119 3.65 -13.91 13.07
C LYS A 119 2.40 -13.56 13.87
N THR A 120 2.61 -13.26 15.16
CA THR A 120 1.55 -12.73 16.03
C THR A 120 1.34 -11.24 15.81
N LEU A 121 0.15 -10.73 16.16
CA LEU A 121 -0.15 -9.31 16.12
C LEU A 121 0.75 -8.49 17.06
N GLY A 122 1.10 -9.08 18.22
CA GLY A 122 2.02 -8.50 19.20
C GLY A 122 3.45 -8.37 18.66
N GLU A 123 3.98 -9.40 17.99
CA GLU A 123 5.31 -9.34 17.35
C GLU A 123 5.41 -8.25 16.29
N LEU A 124 4.31 -7.94 15.62
CA LEU A 124 4.24 -6.89 14.60
C LEU A 124 3.97 -5.50 15.20
N GLY A 125 3.79 -5.38 16.52
CA GLY A 125 3.51 -4.10 17.19
C GLY A 125 2.15 -3.52 16.84
N VAL A 126 1.17 -4.37 16.51
CA VAL A 126 -0.17 -3.95 16.09
C VAL A 126 -0.92 -3.38 17.29
N LYS A 127 -1.49 -2.19 17.11
CA LYS A 127 -2.29 -1.49 18.13
C LYS A 127 -3.77 -1.49 17.75
N THR A 128 -4.62 -1.10 18.70
CA THR A 128 -6.05 -0.90 18.41
C THR A 128 -6.24 0.11 17.28
N GLY A 129 -7.18 -0.16 16.38
CA GLY A 129 -7.46 0.67 15.19
C GLY A 129 -6.47 0.48 14.04
N ALA A 130 -5.49 -0.42 14.17
CA ALA A 130 -4.55 -0.72 13.09
C ALA A 130 -5.26 -1.26 11.84
N THR A 131 -4.75 -0.89 10.67
CA THR A 131 -5.28 -1.34 9.37
C THR A 131 -4.26 -2.18 8.61
N PHE A 132 -4.68 -3.37 8.19
CA PHE A 132 -3.99 -4.22 7.23
C PHE A 132 -4.55 -3.98 5.84
N ILE A 133 -3.71 -4.01 4.82
CA ILE A 133 -4.13 -3.78 3.43
C ILE A 133 -3.93 -5.06 2.62
N THR A 134 -4.94 -5.48 1.86
CA THR A 134 -4.79 -6.60 0.92
C THR A 134 -4.05 -6.16 -0.34
N PHE A 135 -3.24 -7.04 -0.92
CA PHE A 135 -2.58 -6.78 -2.20
C PHE A 135 -2.50 -8.05 -3.06
N GLN A 136 -2.35 -7.85 -4.37
CA GLN A 136 -2.06 -8.92 -5.33
C GLN A 136 -0.63 -8.75 -5.86
N ARG A 137 0.06 -9.86 -6.12
CA ARG A 137 1.35 -9.82 -6.81
C ARG A 137 1.09 -9.81 -8.31
N CYS A 138 1.62 -8.84 -9.02
CA CYS A 138 1.68 -8.87 -10.47
C CYS A 138 2.81 -9.82 -10.90
N ILE A 139 2.50 -10.78 -11.76
CA ILE A 139 3.52 -11.61 -12.41
C ILE A 139 3.80 -10.94 -13.76
N GLY A 140 4.98 -10.33 -13.89
CA GLY A 140 5.44 -9.74 -15.15
C GLY A 140 5.95 -10.81 -16.10
N GLY A 141 5.79 -10.59 -17.41
CA GLY A 141 6.32 -11.41 -18.50
C GLY A 141 7.16 -10.61 -19.47
#